data_AF-A0A7S2QJZ0-F1
#
_entry.id   AF-A0A7S2QJZ0-F1
#
_cell.length_a   1.000
_cell.length_b   1.000
_cell.length_c   1.000
_cell.angle_alpha   90.00
_cell.angle_beta   90.00
_cell.angle_gamma   90.00
#
_symmetry.space_group_name_H-M   'P 1'
#
loop_
_entity.id
_entity.type
_entity.pdbx_description
1 polymer ?
#
loop_
_entity_poly.entity_id
_entity_poly.type
_entity_poly.pdbx_seq_one_letter_code
_entity_poly.pdbx_strand_id
1 'polypeptide(L)'
;EAEVVGGTAGDTALMKLEADLEIQIQKAKDEENPNKIRDLARLLVLAKTAEGIAVKEGAKDASSAVKTAIADYLTEFTGKEDYTMSDVTKQIRKKCSNAVAALDDIYFEDIANEMALAGEAAAASFTGKEEYEFGDISKEVDARAKAAVSKFTGKADYKFGDISKEVMKRGGDAVKDFTGKDEYKFGDITKTVLKNIFGGEDKK
;
A
#
# COMPACT_ATOMS: atom_id res chain seq x y z
N GLU A 1 -13.58 68.45 26.50
CA GLU A 1 -14.03 67.05 26.35
C GLU A 1 -14.29 66.84 24.86
N ALA A 2 -13.46 66.05 24.19
CA ALA A 2 -13.65 65.70 22.78
C ALA A 2 -13.88 64.19 22.72
N GLU A 3 -15.12 63.86 22.41
CA GLU A 3 -15.67 62.51 22.29
C GLU A 3 -15.04 61.81 21.07
N VAL A 4 -14.26 60.75 21.30
CA VAL A 4 -13.72 59.90 20.23
C VAL A 4 -14.76 58.83 19.94
N VAL A 5 -15.65 59.07 18.97
CA VAL A 5 -16.54 58.02 18.44
C VAL A 5 -16.40 57.98 16.93
N GLY A 6 -15.65 57.01 16.44
CA GLY A 6 -15.42 56.79 15.01
C GLY A 6 -14.63 55.52 14.72
N GLY A 7 -15.02 54.39 15.31
CA GLY A 7 -14.49 53.08 14.91
C GLY A 7 -15.00 52.73 13.51
N THR A 8 -14.10 52.47 12.57
CA THR A 8 -14.47 52.09 11.21
C THR A 8 -14.98 50.64 11.18
N ALA A 9 -15.73 50.25 10.13
CA ALA A 9 -16.17 48.87 9.95
C ALA A 9 -14.99 47.86 9.93
N GLY A 10 -13.79 48.32 9.53
CA GLY A 10 -12.56 47.54 9.57
C GLY A 10 -12.04 47.26 10.98
N ASP A 11 -12.20 48.21 11.91
CA ASP A 11 -11.78 48.04 13.31
C ASP A 11 -12.67 47.02 14.03
N THR A 12 -13.97 47.05 13.72
CA THR A 12 -14.93 46.05 14.23
C THR A 12 -14.66 44.65 13.67
N ALA A 13 -14.25 44.55 12.40
CA ALA A 13 -13.90 43.28 11.78
C ALA A 13 -12.59 42.69 12.34
N LEU A 14 -11.61 43.54 12.63
CA LEU A 14 -10.34 43.12 13.22
C LEU A 14 -10.52 42.64 14.67
N MET A 15 -11.29 43.36 15.49
CA MET A 15 -11.63 42.91 16.86
C MET A 15 -12.35 41.56 16.88
N LYS A 16 -13.25 41.31 15.92
CA LYS A 16 -13.91 40.01 15.76
C LYS A 16 -12.92 38.91 15.38
N LEU A 17 -12.01 39.20 14.44
CA LEU A 17 -10.96 38.26 14.03
C LEU A 17 -10.04 37.89 15.19
N GLU A 18 -9.65 38.86 16.03
CA GLU A 18 -8.82 38.62 17.21
C GLU A 18 -9.54 37.75 18.25
N ALA A 19 -10.80 38.05 18.56
CA ALA A 19 -11.61 37.25 19.46
C ALA A 19 -11.79 35.81 18.95
N ASP A 20 -12.04 35.63 17.65
CA ASP A 20 -12.18 34.31 17.03
C ASP A 20 -10.85 33.54 17.05
N LEU A 21 -9.72 34.20 16.80
CA LEU A 21 -8.40 33.59 16.89
C LEU A 21 -8.06 33.15 18.32
N GLU A 22 -8.40 33.95 19.34
CA GLU A 22 -8.20 33.58 20.74
C GLU A 22 -9.05 32.37 21.14
N ILE A 23 -10.31 32.29 20.68
CA ILE A 23 -11.19 31.12 20.88
C ILE A 23 -10.59 29.88 20.19
N GLN A 24 -10.08 30.01 18.97
CA GLN A 24 -9.49 28.88 18.26
C GLN A 24 -8.16 28.42 18.87
N ILE A 25 -7.36 29.33 19.44
CA ILE A 25 -6.15 28.99 20.20
C ILE A 25 -6.52 28.19 21.44
N GLN A 26 -7.58 28.58 22.16
CA GLN A 26 -8.02 27.83 23.33
C GLN A 26 -8.49 26.43 22.97
N LYS A 27 -9.31 26.29 21.91
CA LYS A 27 -9.70 24.97 21.39
C LYS A 27 -8.49 24.12 20.97
N ALA A 28 -7.49 24.73 20.32
CA ALA A 28 -6.28 24.01 19.93
C ALA A 28 -5.41 23.58 21.12
N LYS A 29 -5.47 24.29 22.26
CA LYS A 29 -4.85 23.87 23.53
C LYS A 29 -5.59 22.69 24.14
N ASP A 30 -6.92 22.74 24.14
CA ASP A 30 -7.76 21.64 24.63
C ASP A 30 -7.59 20.36 23.79
N GLU A 31 -7.27 20.51 22.50
CA GLU A 31 -6.93 19.44 21.55
C GLU A 31 -5.45 18.97 21.62
N GLU A 32 -4.62 19.53 22.50
CA GLU A 32 -3.17 19.27 22.61
C GLU A 32 -2.41 19.33 21.27
N ASN A 33 -2.76 20.27 20.38
CA ASN A 33 -2.13 20.40 19.06
C ASN A 33 -1.11 21.57 19.02
N PRO A 34 0.17 21.33 19.34
CA PRO A 34 1.17 22.39 19.50
C PRO A 34 1.47 23.15 18.19
N ASN A 35 1.36 22.50 17.04
CA ASN A 35 1.58 23.14 15.74
C ASN A 35 0.46 24.14 15.44
N LYS A 36 -0.79 23.73 15.67
CA LYS A 36 -1.98 24.58 15.49
C LYS A 36 -1.96 25.78 16.45
N ILE A 37 -1.56 25.58 17.71
CA ILE A 37 -1.38 26.66 18.69
C ILE A 37 -0.33 27.67 18.20
N ARG A 38 0.83 27.19 17.76
CA ARG A 38 1.92 28.04 17.29
C ARG A 38 1.49 28.90 16.10
N ASP A 39 0.81 28.30 15.12
CA ASP A 39 0.45 28.98 13.89
C ASP A 39 -0.68 29.99 14.11
N LEU A 40 -1.69 29.64 14.93
CA LEU A 40 -2.74 30.58 15.34
C LEU A 40 -2.21 31.73 16.21
N ALA A 41 -1.26 31.47 17.10
CA ALA A 41 -0.63 32.50 17.92
C ALA A 41 0.19 33.49 17.06
N ARG A 42 0.87 33.02 16.01
CA ARG A 42 1.54 33.89 15.03
C ARG A 42 0.55 34.78 14.29
N LEU A 43 -0.59 34.22 13.86
CA LEU A 43 -1.68 34.97 13.23
C LEU A 43 -2.27 36.04 14.15
N LEU A 44 -2.48 35.72 15.44
CA LEU A 44 -2.97 36.69 16.42
C LEU A 44 -1.97 37.82 16.65
N VAL A 45 -0.68 37.49 16.77
CA VAL A 45 0.39 38.51 16.88
C VAL A 45 0.42 39.40 15.65
N LEU A 46 0.28 38.85 14.44
CA LEU A 46 0.23 39.63 13.21
C LEU A 46 -1.01 40.54 13.15
N ALA A 47 -2.17 40.06 13.59
CA ALA A 47 -3.40 40.86 13.67
C ALA A 47 -3.25 42.04 14.65
N LYS A 48 -2.76 41.79 15.86
CA LYS A 48 -2.49 42.82 16.88
C LYS A 48 -1.39 43.79 16.44
N THR A 49 -0.40 43.29 15.70
CA THR A 49 0.65 44.13 15.13
C THR A 49 0.09 45.01 14.00
N ALA A 50 -0.85 44.52 13.20
CA ALA A 50 -1.54 45.32 12.19
C ALA A 50 -2.38 46.46 12.80
N GLU A 51 -2.98 46.23 13.98
CA GLU A 51 -3.64 47.27 14.78
C GLU A 51 -2.64 48.34 15.25
N GLY A 52 -1.50 47.93 15.84
CA GLY A 52 -0.44 48.86 16.28
C GLY A 52 0.26 49.61 15.14
N ILE A 53 0.34 49.00 13.97
CA ILE A 53 0.86 49.59 12.73
C ILE A 53 -0.11 50.67 12.21
N ALA A 54 -1.42 50.48 12.29
CA ALA A 54 -2.43 51.47 11.84
C ALA A 54 -2.36 52.85 12.55
N VAL A 55 -1.60 52.95 13.66
CA VAL A 55 -1.42 54.18 14.47
C VAL A 55 -0.37 55.14 13.88
N LYS A 56 0.50 54.73 12.95
CA LYS A 56 1.51 55.62 12.31
C LYS A 56 1.13 55.93 10.86
N GLU A 57 1.16 57.20 10.45
CA GLU A 57 0.62 57.66 9.15
C GLU A 57 1.13 56.90 7.91
N GLY A 58 2.39 56.45 7.87
CA GLY A 58 2.93 55.65 6.75
C GLY A 58 2.45 54.19 6.69
N ALA A 59 1.74 53.72 7.70
CA ALA A 59 1.28 52.34 7.84
C ALA A 59 -0.21 52.14 7.51
N LYS A 60 -0.97 53.23 7.40
CA LYS A 60 -2.33 53.19 6.82
C LYS A 60 -2.29 52.77 5.36
N ASP A 61 -1.30 53.25 4.61
CA ASP A 61 -1.10 52.90 3.19
C ASP A 61 -0.60 51.46 3.00
N ALA A 62 0.26 50.97 3.89
CA ALA A 62 0.69 49.58 3.87
C ALA A 62 -0.44 48.61 4.26
N SER A 63 -1.22 48.96 5.29
CA SER A 63 -2.37 48.16 5.73
C SER A 63 -3.48 48.12 4.67
N SER A 64 -3.77 49.24 4.01
CA SER A 64 -4.74 49.29 2.92
C SER A 64 -4.26 48.47 1.71
N ALA A 65 -3.00 48.60 1.31
CA ALA A 65 -2.42 47.83 0.22
C ALA A 65 -2.48 46.31 0.48
N VAL A 66 -2.18 45.88 1.71
CA VAL A 66 -2.27 44.46 2.10
C VAL A 66 -3.72 43.97 2.08
N LYS A 67 -4.67 44.77 2.58
CA LYS A 67 -6.11 44.42 2.55
C LYS A 67 -6.63 44.26 1.13
N THR A 68 -6.25 45.19 0.24
CA THR A 68 -6.62 45.13 -1.18
C THR A 68 -6.03 43.90 -1.85
N ALA A 69 -4.73 43.63 -1.65
CA ALA A 69 -4.09 42.45 -2.25
C ALA A 69 -4.70 41.13 -1.77
N ILE A 70 -5.08 41.04 -0.49
CA ILE A 70 -5.77 39.86 0.07
C ILE A 70 -7.17 39.72 -0.52
N ALA A 71 -7.91 40.83 -0.65
CA ALA A 71 -9.25 40.82 -1.24
C ALA A 71 -9.20 40.38 -2.72
N ASP A 72 -8.29 40.96 -3.51
CA ASP A 72 -8.11 40.61 -4.92
C ASP A 72 -7.79 39.11 -5.09
N TYR A 73 -6.88 38.58 -4.28
CA TYR A 73 -6.53 37.16 -4.30
C TYR A 73 -7.72 36.27 -3.92
N LEU A 74 -8.49 36.63 -2.90
CA LEU A 74 -9.66 35.85 -2.48
C LEU A 74 -10.79 35.94 -3.49
N THR A 75 -10.95 37.07 -4.17
CA THR A 75 -11.87 37.25 -5.28
C THR A 75 -11.47 36.40 -6.48
N GLU A 76 -10.20 36.38 -6.86
CA GLU A 76 -9.67 35.50 -7.91
C GLU A 76 -9.85 34.02 -7.53
N PHE A 77 -9.48 33.66 -6.30
CA PHE A 77 -9.55 32.28 -5.81
C PHE A 77 -10.99 31.76 -5.73
N THR A 78 -11.93 32.61 -5.31
CA THR A 78 -13.35 32.23 -5.18
C THR A 78 -14.16 32.43 -6.46
N GLY A 79 -13.74 33.36 -7.32
CA GLY A 79 -14.47 33.87 -8.46
C GLY A 79 -15.58 34.86 -8.09
N LYS A 80 -15.54 35.49 -6.91
CA LYS A 80 -16.58 36.38 -6.39
C LYS A 80 -16.00 37.59 -5.65
N GLU A 81 -16.55 38.77 -5.89
CA GLU A 81 -16.18 39.99 -5.16
C GLU A 81 -16.70 39.96 -3.71
N ASP A 82 -17.98 39.62 -3.51
CA ASP A 82 -18.60 39.49 -2.19
C ASP A 82 -18.44 38.07 -1.62
N TYR A 83 -17.20 37.60 -1.45
CA TYR A 83 -16.96 36.26 -0.93
C TYR A 83 -17.26 36.17 0.58
N THR A 84 -17.81 35.03 0.98
CA THR A 84 -17.85 34.64 2.40
C THR A 84 -16.80 33.57 2.66
N MET A 85 -16.42 33.36 3.94
CA MET A 85 -15.52 32.26 4.30
C MET A 85 -16.06 30.88 3.87
N SER A 86 -17.39 30.74 3.71
CA SER A 86 -18.01 29.53 3.16
C SER A 86 -17.64 29.31 1.69
N ASP A 87 -17.56 30.37 0.88
CA ASP A 87 -17.17 30.28 -0.54
C ASP A 87 -15.71 29.85 -0.69
N VAL A 88 -14.81 30.42 0.12
CA VAL A 88 -13.40 30.01 0.18
C VAL A 88 -13.29 28.53 0.53
N THR A 89 -14.02 28.09 1.57
CA THR A 89 -14.03 26.69 2.02
C THR A 89 -14.54 25.74 0.92
N LYS A 90 -15.60 26.12 0.20
CA LYS A 90 -16.15 25.32 -0.91
C LYS A 90 -15.13 25.18 -2.05
N GLN A 91 -14.45 26.26 -2.41
CA GLN A 91 -13.46 26.23 -3.49
C GLN A 91 -12.21 25.42 -3.12
N ILE A 92 -11.74 25.52 -1.87
CA ILE A 92 -10.69 24.64 -1.35
C ILE A 92 -11.11 23.18 -1.49
N ARG A 93 -12.31 22.82 -0.98
CA ARG A 93 -12.82 21.44 -1.07
C ARG A 93 -12.90 20.96 -2.51
N LYS A 94 -13.40 21.80 -3.42
CA LYS A 94 -13.51 21.46 -4.85
C LYS A 94 -12.14 21.19 -5.47
N LYS A 95 -11.17 22.08 -5.28
CA LYS A 95 -9.81 21.90 -5.83
C LYS A 95 -9.13 20.66 -5.24
N CYS A 96 -9.24 20.43 -3.93
CA CYS A 96 -8.72 19.23 -3.28
C CYS A 96 -9.39 17.96 -3.82
N SER A 97 -10.72 17.95 -3.96
CA SER A 97 -11.46 16.80 -4.49
C SER A 97 -11.04 16.45 -5.91
N ASN A 98 -10.86 17.45 -6.77
CA ASN A 98 -10.43 17.23 -8.15
C ASN A 98 -8.99 16.70 -8.22
N ALA A 99 -8.09 17.21 -7.38
CA ALA A 99 -6.72 16.71 -7.31
C ALA A 99 -6.65 15.26 -6.81
N VAL A 100 -7.48 14.92 -5.82
CA VAL A 100 -7.60 13.54 -5.31
C VAL A 100 -8.19 12.61 -6.38
N ALA A 101 -9.24 13.03 -7.08
CA ALA A 101 -9.81 12.24 -8.17
C ALA A 101 -8.81 11.97 -9.31
N ALA A 102 -8.01 12.98 -9.67
CA ALA A 102 -6.95 12.80 -10.67
C ALA A 102 -5.84 11.83 -10.23
N LEU A 103 -5.61 11.67 -8.92
CA LEU A 103 -4.70 10.65 -8.40
C LEU A 103 -5.34 9.26 -8.38
N ASP A 104 -6.64 9.16 -8.10
CA ASP A 104 -7.37 7.89 -8.06
C ASP A 104 -7.38 7.20 -9.44
N ASP A 105 -7.69 7.96 -10.51
CA ASP A 105 -7.79 7.42 -11.87
C ASP A 105 -6.43 6.98 -12.43
N ILE A 106 -5.34 7.69 -12.12
CA ILE A 106 -4.02 7.40 -12.72
C ILE A 106 -3.34 6.19 -12.07
N TYR A 107 -3.46 6.01 -10.75
CA TYR A 107 -2.66 4.99 -10.08
C TYR A 107 -3.29 3.59 -10.09
N PHE A 108 -4.62 3.46 -10.08
CA PHE A 108 -5.24 2.13 -9.99
C PHE A 108 -5.29 1.40 -11.32
N GLU A 109 -5.58 2.09 -12.43
CA GLU A 109 -5.66 1.45 -13.75
C GLU A 109 -4.27 1.00 -14.25
N ASP A 110 -3.25 1.85 -14.11
CA ASP A 110 -1.89 1.52 -14.54
C ASP A 110 -1.32 0.33 -13.77
N ILE A 111 -1.48 0.30 -12.44
CA ILE A 111 -1.02 -0.83 -11.61
C ILE A 111 -1.77 -2.12 -11.96
N ALA A 112 -3.09 -2.05 -12.19
CA ALA A 112 -3.88 -3.21 -12.58
C ALA A 112 -3.44 -3.78 -13.94
N ASN A 113 -3.15 -2.91 -14.90
CA ASN A 113 -2.65 -3.31 -16.22
C ASN A 113 -1.26 -3.96 -16.14
N GLU A 114 -0.33 -3.38 -15.36
CA GLU A 114 0.99 -3.98 -15.15
C GLU A 114 0.91 -5.36 -14.50
N MET A 115 0.05 -5.52 -13.48
CA MET A 115 -0.16 -6.81 -12.82
C MET A 115 -0.77 -7.86 -13.76
N ALA A 116 -1.71 -7.47 -14.63
CA ALA A 116 -2.30 -8.36 -15.62
C ALA A 116 -1.25 -8.86 -16.62
N LEU A 117 -0.47 -7.94 -17.20
CA LEU A 117 0.61 -8.27 -18.15
C LEU A 117 1.68 -9.16 -17.50
N ALA A 118 2.06 -8.87 -16.27
CA ALA A 118 3.01 -9.70 -15.53
C ALA A 118 2.46 -11.11 -15.26
N GLY A 119 1.17 -11.23 -14.93
CA GLY A 119 0.49 -12.50 -14.74
C GLY A 119 0.44 -13.34 -16.01
N GLU A 120 0.09 -12.72 -17.14
CA GLU A 120 0.08 -13.38 -18.45
C GLU A 120 1.47 -13.83 -18.88
N ALA A 121 2.49 -12.98 -18.73
CA ALA A 121 3.87 -13.34 -19.05
C ALA A 121 4.39 -14.51 -18.19
N ALA A 122 4.06 -14.52 -16.89
CA ALA A 122 4.40 -15.63 -16.01
C ALA A 122 3.71 -16.93 -16.45
N ALA A 123 2.42 -16.87 -16.81
CA ALA A 123 1.68 -18.03 -17.28
C ALA A 123 2.20 -18.55 -18.64
N ALA A 124 2.50 -17.65 -19.58
CA ALA A 124 3.09 -17.95 -20.88
C ALA A 124 4.46 -18.64 -20.72
N SER A 125 5.34 -18.09 -19.88
CA SER A 125 6.65 -18.69 -19.58
C SER A 125 6.56 -20.06 -18.91
N PHE A 126 5.60 -20.27 -18.00
CA PHE A 126 5.38 -21.57 -17.37
C PHE A 126 4.91 -22.62 -18.37
N THR A 127 4.02 -22.24 -19.29
CA THR A 127 3.43 -23.13 -20.30
C THR A 127 4.31 -23.30 -21.55
N GLY A 128 5.32 -22.45 -21.73
CA GLY A 128 6.18 -22.45 -22.92
C GLY A 128 5.48 -21.92 -24.18
N LYS A 129 4.42 -21.15 -24.03
CA LYS A 129 3.67 -20.53 -25.13
C LYS A 129 4.02 -19.05 -25.25
N GLU A 130 3.82 -18.49 -26.44
CA GLU A 130 3.94 -17.04 -26.67
C GLU A 130 2.77 -16.26 -26.05
N GLU A 131 1.56 -16.83 -26.06
CA GLU A 131 0.35 -16.26 -25.47
C GLU A 131 -0.34 -17.28 -24.54
N TYR A 132 -0.83 -16.80 -23.39
CA TYR A 132 -1.55 -17.62 -22.41
C TYR A 132 -3.04 -17.66 -22.70
N GLU A 133 -3.62 -18.85 -22.75
CA GLU A 133 -5.08 -19.05 -22.75
C GLU A 133 -5.54 -19.70 -21.45
N PHE A 134 -6.76 -19.34 -21.02
CA PHE A 134 -7.38 -19.94 -19.83
C PHE A 134 -7.40 -21.48 -19.94
N GLY A 135 -6.81 -22.13 -18.93
CA GLY A 135 -6.72 -23.59 -18.86
C GLY A 135 -5.38 -24.17 -19.35
N ASP A 136 -4.48 -23.37 -19.92
CA ASP A 136 -3.17 -23.84 -20.36
C ASP A 136 -2.29 -24.30 -19.20
N ILE A 137 -2.32 -23.59 -18.07
CA ILE A 137 -1.62 -24.04 -16.85
C ILE A 137 -2.12 -25.41 -16.43
N SER A 138 -3.43 -25.66 -16.44
CA SER A 138 -4.01 -26.95 -16.06
C SER A 138 -3.58 -28.07 -17.00
N LYS A 139 -3.56 -27.80 -18.32
CA LYS A 139 -3.08 -28.76 -19.33
C LYS A 139 -1.59 -29.06 -19.16
N GLU A 140 -0.77 -28.04 -18.95
CA GLU A 140 0.68 -28.18 -18.77
C GLU A 140 1.01 -28.93 -17.47
N VAL A 141 0.33 -28.61 -16.36
CA VAL A 141 0.48 -29.34 -15.09
C VAL A 141 0.10 -30.81 -15.26
N ASP A 142 -1.02 -31.10 -15.92
CA ASP A 142 -1.45 -32.47 -16.20
C ASP A 142 -0.43 -33.22 -17.07
N ALA A 143 0.09 -32.57 -18.13
CA ALA A 143 1.12 -33.15 -18.99
C ALA A 143 2.42 -33.45 -18.22
N ARG A 144 2.91 -32.51 -17.40
CA ARG A 144 4.11 -32.70 -16.57
C ARG A 144 3.91 -33.78 -15.52
N ALA A 145 2.75 -33.81 -14.86
CA ALA A 145 2.41 -34.84 -13.88
C ALA A 145 2.38 -36.23 -14.52
N LYS A 146 1.70 -36.38 -15.68
CA LYS A 146 1.69 -37.63 -16.44
C LYS A 146 3.10 -38.05 -16.85
N ALA A 147 3.90 -37.14 -17.40
CA ALA A 147 5.28 -37.44 -17.79
C ALA A 147 6.14 -37.89 -16.59
N ALA A 148 6.01 -37.25 -15.42
CA ALA A 148 6.72 -37.65 -14.21
C ALA A 148 6.29 -39.04 -13.73
N VAL A 149 4.98 -39.32 -13.74
CA VAL A 149 4.42 -40.62 -13.34
C VAL A 149 4.82 -41.72 -14.31
N SER A 150 4.80 -41.47 -15.61
CA SER A 150 5.26 -42.42 -16.63
C SER A 150 6.74 -42.72 -16.49
N LYS A 151 7.58 -41.71 -16.25
CA LYS A 151 9.02 -41.89 -15.96
C LYS A 151 9.25 -42.69 -14.68
N PHE A 152 8.44 -42.45 -13.65
CA PHE A 152 8.56 -43.16 -12.37
C PHE A 152 8.12 -44.61 -12.49
N THR A 153 6.99 -44.88 -13.13
CA THR A 153 6.40 -46.24 -13.23
C THR A 153 6.94 -47.06 -14.41
N GLY A 154 7.61 -46.43 -15.36
CA GLY A 154 8.01 -47.05 -16.63
C GLY A 154 6.84 -47.40 -17.56
N LYS A 155 5.63 -46.91 -17.27
CA LYS A 155 4.41 -47.20 -18.04
C LYS A 155 3.97 -45.99 -18.86
N ALA A 156 3.52 -46.23 -20.08
CA ALA A 156 2.98 -45.18 -20.94
C ALA A 156 1.70 -44.58 -20.34
N ASP A 157 0.78 -45.44 -19.86
CA ASP A 157 -0.49 -45.02 -19.26
C ASP A 157 -0.53 -45.30 -17.76
N TYR A 158 -0.82 -44.26 -16.97
CA TYR A 158 -1.01 -44.39 -15.52
C TYR A 158 -2.36 -45.02 -15.18
N LYS A 159 -2.35 -46.02 -14.30
CA LYS A 159 -3.53 -46.51 -13.59
C LYS A 159 -3.38 -46.31 -12.10
N PHE A 160 -4.50 -46.01 -11.42
CA PHE A 160 -4.52 -45.89 -9.97
C PHE A 160 -3.91 -47.14 -9.31
N GLY A 161 -2.95 -46.93 -8.41
CA GLY A 161 -2.17 -47.98 -7.75
C GLY A 161 -0.86 -48.37 -8.46
N ASP A 162 -0.57 -47.88 -9.66
CA ASP A 162 0.70 -48.19 -10.35
C ASP A 162 1.92 -47.65 -9.60
N ILE A 163 1.83 -46.43 -9.05
CA ILE A 163 2.89 -45.86 -8.21
C ILE A 163 3.13 -46.75 -6.98
N SER A 164 2.07 -47.18 -6.29
CA SER A 164 2.19 -48.04 -5.11
C SER A 164 2.85 -49.39 -5.44
N LYS A 165 2.47 -50.00 -6.57
CA LYS A 165 3.08 -51.25 -7.04
C LYS A 165 4.55 -51.07 -7.40
N GLU A 166 4.89 -49.99 -8.09
CA GLU A 166 6.27 -49.70 -8.48
C GLU A 166 7.15 -49.41 -7.24
N VAL A 167 6.63 -48.66 -6.26
CA VAL A 167 7.32 -48.42 -4.98
C VAL A 167 7.56 -49.74 -4.24
N MET A 168 6.54 -50.60 -4.13
CA MET A 168 6.69 -51.91 -3.49
C MET A 168 7.71 -52.79 -4.22
N LYS A 169 7.68 -52.79 -5.57
CA LYS A 169 8.63 -53.54 -6.38
C LYS A 169 10.06 -53.05 -6.16
N ARG A 170 10.32 -51.75 -6.31
CA ARG A 170 11.65 -51.17 -6.09
C ARG A 170 12.15 -51.36 -4.66
N GLY A 171 11.27 -51.23 -3.68
CA GLY A 171 11.60 -51.51 -2.28
C GLY A 171 11.96 -52.98 -2.06
N GLY A 172 11.21 -53.90 -2.66
CA GLY A 172 11.50 -55.33 -2.65
C GLY A 172 12.83 -55.67 -3.32
N ASP A 173 13.07 -55.13 -4.52
CA ASP A 173 14.31 -55.30 -5.28
C ASP A 173 15.51 -54.77 -4.47
N ALA A 174 15.40 -53.59 -3.85
CA ALA A 174 16.46 -53.04 -3.01
C ALA A 174 16.74 -53.90 -1.76
N VAL A 175 15.69 -54.44 -1.12
CA VAL A 175 15.86 -55.36 0.03
C VAL A 175 16.50 -56.68 -0.43
N LYS A 176 16.11 -57.19 -1.59
CA LYS A 176 16.69 -58.39 -2.18
C LYS A 176 18.15 -58.18 -2.56
N ASP A 177 18.49 -57.07 -3.22
CA ASP A 177 19.85 -56.72 -3.60
C ASP A 177 20.74 -56.52 -2.37
N PHE A 178 20.20 -55.93 -1.30
CA PHE A 178 20.92 -55.73 -0.06
C PHE A 178 21.12 -57.02 0.74
N THR A 179 20.10 -57.87 0.83
CA THR A 179 20.15 -59.10 1.64
C THR A 179 20.69 -60.32 0.88
N GLY A 180 20.66 -60.27 -0.45
CA GLY A 180 20.96 -61.39 -1.35
C GLY A 180 19.88 -62.48 -1.38
N LYS A 181 18.67 -62.20 -0.88
CA LYS A 181 17.60 -63.22 -0.71
C LYS A 181 16.37 -62.92 -1.55
N ASP A 182 15.88 -63.95 -2.25
CA ASP A 182 14.65 -63.88 -3.05
C ASP A 182 13.39 -63.64 -2.19
N GLU A 183 13.36 -64.18 -0.97
CA GLU A 183 12.28 -63.97 0.00
C GLU A 183 12.81 -63.30 1.26
N TYR A 184 12.28 -62.12 1.57
CA TYR A 184 12.60 -61.40 2.79
C TYR A 184 11.95 -62.05 4.02
N LYS A 185 12.76 -62.28 5.07
CA LYS A 185 12.28 -62.64 6.41
C LYS A 185 12.68 -61.57 7.41
N PHE A 186 11.81 -61.31 8.39
CA PHE A 186 12.10 -60.35 9.45
C PHE A 186 13.43 -60.69 10.15
N GLY A 187 14.33 -59.71 10.20
CA GLY A 187 15.70 -59.87 10.72
C GLY A 187 16.78 -60.14 9.67
N ASP A 188 16.44 -60.33 8.39
CA ASP A 188 17.43 -60.55 7.33
C ASP A 188 18.33 -59.33 7.10
N ILE A 189 17.78 -58.11 7.12
CA ILE A 189 18.56 -56.87 7.04
C ILE A 189 19.59 -56.81 8.18
N THR A 190 19.17 -57.08 9.43
CA THR A 190 20.06 -57.08 10.60
C THR A 190 21.18 -58.11 10.46
N LYS A 191 20.86 -59.32 10.00
CA LYS A 191 21.86 -60.39 9.77
C LYS A 191 22.85 -60.02 8.67
N THR A 192 22.39 -59.44 7.57
CA THR A 192 23.26 -59.00 6.46
C THR A 192 24.17 -57.84 6.89
N VAL A 193 23.65 -56.86 7.64
CA VAL A 193 24.46 -55.79 8.24
C VAL A 193 25.53 -56.36 9.17
N LEU A 194 25.17 -57.27 10.09
CA LEU A 194 26.15 -57.91 10.96
C LEU A 194 27.20 -58.69 10.17
N LYS A 195 26.81 -59.43 9.12
CA LYS A 195 27.74 -60.17 8.26
C LYS A 195 28.73 -59.26 7.55
N ASN A 196 28.27 -58.09 7.06
CA ASN A 196 29.11 -57.11 6.36
C ASN A 196 30.04 -56.34 7.30
N ILE A 197 29.65 -56.10 8.57
CA ILE A 197 30.46 -55.36 9.54
C ILE A 197 31.46 -56.26 10.27
N PHE A 198 31.05 -57.47 10.65
CA PHE A 198 31.84 -58.36 11.52
C PHE A 198 32.46 -59.55 10.78
N GLY A 199 32.32 -59.65 9.46
CA GLY A 199 33.01 -60.65 8.63
C GLY A 199 32.59 -62.08 8.99
N GLY A 200 31.37 -62.47 8.62
CA GLY A 200 30.92 -63.85 8.80
C GLY A 200 31.58 -64.82 7.80
N GLU A 201 32.68 -65.47 8.19
CA GLU A 201 33.18 -66.70 7.56
C GLU A 201 32.17 -67.84 7.81
N ASP A 202 31.55 -68.33 6.74
CA ASP A 202 30.78 -69.58 6.77
C ASP A 202 31.79 -70.76 6.77
N LYS A 203 32.14 -71.28 7.96
CA LYS A 203 32.85 -72.58 8.06
C LYS A 203 31.89 -73.71 7.67
N LYS A 204 32.30 -74.46 6.63
CA LYS A 204 31.73 -75.75 6.21
C LYS A 204 31.67 -76.76 7.36
#